data_AF-A0A9E5DDW7-F1
#
_entry.id   AF-A0A9E5DDW7-F1
#
_cell.length_a   1.000
_cell.length_b   1.000
_cell.length_c   1.000
_cell.angle_alpha   90.00
_cell.angle_beta   90.00
_cell.angle_gamma   90.00
#
_symmetry.space_group_name_H-M   'P 1'
#
loop_
_entity.id
_entity.type
_entity.pdbx_description
1 polymer ?
#
loop_
_entity_poly.entity_id
_entity_poly.type
_entity_poly.pdbx_seq_one_letter_code
_entity_poly.pdbx_strand_id
1 'polypeptide(L)' 'MKWIIIGLLSLLFTFFDYSIGIVEVRVVYGVETLKILSSFPINVIYLAVIFVTEFLVLYFLQKKVLDIYRKWKSFHSVR' A
#
# COMPACT_ATOMS: atom_id res chain seq x y z
N MET A 1 13.94 -11.27 -6.60
CA MET A 1 14.43 -9.95 -6.17
C MET A 1 13.41 -8.83 -6.35
N LYS A 2 12.85 -8.58 -7.55
CA LYS A 2 11.85 -7.51 -7.76
C LYS A 2 10.61 -7.63 -6.84
N TRP A 3 10.07 -8.84 -6.68
CA TRP A 3 8.94 -9.11 -5.77
C TRP A 3 9.25 -8.86 -4.29
N ILE A 4 10.49 -9.14 -3.88
CA ILE A 4 10.96 -8.89 -2.50
C ILE A 4 11.03 -7.39 -2.25
N ILE A 5 11.56 -6.62 -3.21
CA ILE A 5 11.62 -5.15 -3.12
C ILE A 5 10.22 -4.55 -3.05
N ILE A 6 9.28 -5.01 -3.89
CA ILE A 6 7.88 -4.55 -3.86
C ILE A 6 7.22 -4.90 -2.54
N GLY A 7 7.44 -6.12 -2.04
CA GLY A 7 6.93 -6.54 -0.73
C GLY A 7 7.46 -5.68 0.41
N LEU A 8 8.76 -5.38 0.42
CA LEU A 8 9.38 -4.50 1.42
C LEU A 8 8.89 -3.06 1.34
N LEU A 9 8.72 -2.52 0.12
CA LEU A 9 8.12 -1.20 -0.09
C LEU A 9 6.68 -1.16 0.41
N SER A 10 5.88 -2.19 0.10
CA SER A 10 4.50 -2.31 0.57
C SER A 10 4.45 -2.36 2.10
N LEU A 11 5.36 -3.10 2.72
CA LEU A 11 5.47 -3.17 4.18
C LEU A 11 5.80 -1.81 4.79
N LEU A 12 6.73 -1.07 4.18
CA LEU A 12 7.11 0.28 4.62
C LEU A 12 5.90 1.23 4.56
N PHE A 13 5.16 1.25 3.45
CA PHE A 13 3.96 2.07 3.31
C PHE A 13 2.86 1.64 4.28
N THR A 14 2.70 0.33 4.51
CA THR A 14 1.75 -0.20 5.49
C THR A 14 1.98 0.38 6.88
N PHE A 15 3.23 0.47 7.34
CA PHE A 15 3.53 1.05 8.66
C PHE A 15 3.20 2.55 8.72
N PHE A 16 3.47 3.28 7.63
CA PHE A 16 3.16 4.69 7.52
C PHE A 16 1.65 4.95 7.55
N ASP A 17 0.90 4.25 6.70
CA ASP A 17 -0.55 4.38 6.59
C ASP A 17 -1.26 3.90 7.84
N TYR A 18 -0.78 2.82 8.46
CA TYR A 18 -1.28 2.39 9.75
C TYR A 18 -1.12 3.47 10.82
N SER A 19 0.04 4.12 10.88
CA SER A 19 0.32 5.18 11.85
C SER A 19 -0.61 6.38 11.66
N ILE A 20 -0.83 6.80 10.41
CA ILE A 20 -1.77 7.87 10.08
C ILE A 20 -3.19 7.45 10.43
N GLY A 21 -3.63 6.27 9.99
CA GLY A 21 -4.98 5.77 10.22
C GLY A 21 -5.33 5.63 11.71
N ILE A 22 -4.38 5.25 12.56
CA ILE A 22 -4.57 5.22 14.01
C ILE A 22 -4.80 6.61 14.60
N VAL A 23 -4.07 7.62 14.13
CA VAL A 23 -4.26 9.01 14.54
C VAL A 23 -5.61 9.52 14.07
N GLU A 24 -5.96 9.29 12.80
CA GLU A 24 -7.23 9.71 12.23
C GLU A 24 -8.42 9.06 12.93
N VAL A 25 -8.37 7.76 13.18
CA VAL A 25 -9.45 7.04 13.87
C VAL A 25 -9.65 7.59 15.29
N ARG A 26 -8.55 7.90 15.99
CA ARG A 26 -8.64 8.55 17.31
C ARG A 26 -9.35 9.90 17.24
N VAL A 27 -9.00 10.72 16.24
CA VAL A 27 -9.52 12.09 16.10
C VAL A 27 -11.00 12.07 15.68
N VAL A 28 -11.37 11.20 14.75
CA VAL A 28 -12.72 11.18 14.15
C VAL A 28 -13.71 10.37 14.99
N TYR A 29 -13.29 9.19 15.46
CA TYR A 29 -14.18 8.21 16.11
C TYR A 29 -13.91 8.03 17.61
N GLY A 30 -12.90 8.73 18.15
CA GLY A 30 -12.57 8.71 19.56
C GLY A 30 -11.76 7.49 20.01
N VAL A 31 -11.44 7.48 21.31
CA VAL A 31 -10.53 6.50 21.91
C VAL A 31 -11.14 5.09 22.01
N GLU A 32 -12.46 4.98 22.20
CA GLU A 32 -13.12 3.68 22.33
C GLU A 32 -13.08 2.88 21.02
N THR A 33 -13.35 3.54 19.89
CA THR A 33 -13.21 2.93 18.56
C THR A 33 -11.76 2.53 18.28
N LEU A 34 -10.80 3.39 18.66
CA LEU A 34 -9.38 3.06 18.55
C LEU A 34 -9.01 1.81 19.35
N LYS A 35 -9.53 1.65 20.58
CA LYS A 35 -9.25 0.45 21.40
C LYS A 35 -9.72 -0.82 20.71
N ILE A 36 -10.91 -0.79 20.11
CA ILE A 36 -11.46 -1.92 19.35
C ILE A 36 -10.58 -2.21 18.13
N LEU A 37 -10.25 -1.19 17.33
CA LEU A 37 -9.40 -1.34 16.16
C LEU A 37 -8.00 -1.88 16.50
N SER A 38 -7.42 -1.43 17.62
CA SER A 38 -6.08 -1.83 18.09
C SER A 38 -6.07 -3.20 18.77
N SER A 39 -7.24 -3.78 19.05
CA SER A 39 -7.36 -5.08 19.72
C SER A 39 -7.01 -6.23 18.79
N PHE A 40 -6.47 -7.32 19.36
CA PHE A 40 -6.33 -8.57 18.62
C PHE A 40 -7.71 -9.26 18.54
N PRO A 41 -8.14 -9.79 17.37
CA PRO A 41 -7.39 -9.92 16.10
C PRO A 41 -7.62 -8.77 15.10
N ILE A 42 -8.45 -7.78 15.43
CA ILE A 42 -8.90 -6.72 14.52
C ILE A 42 -7.71 -5.92 13.95
N ASN A 43 -6.72 -5.60 14.79
CA ASN A 43 -5.54 -4.87 14.38
C ASN A 43 -4.74 -5.61 13.27
N VAL A 44 -4.60 -6.92 13.41
CA VAL A 44 -3.90 -7.75 12.42
C VAL A 44 -4.65 -7.75 11.09
N ILE A 45 -5.99 -7.83 11.14
CA ILE A 45 -6.83 -7.74 9.93
C ILE A 45 -6.67 -6.37 9.28
N TYR A 46 -6.69 -5.30 10.07
CA TYR A 46 -6.53 -3.94 9.58
C TYR A 46 -5.17 -3.74 8.88
N LEU A 47 -4.07 -4.17 9.51
CA LEU A 47 -2.74 -4.16 8.92
C LEU A 47 -2.65 -4.99 7.63
N ALA A 48 -3.29 -6.18 7.62
CA ALA A 48 -3.30 -7.05 6.44
C ALA A 48 -4.06 -6.41 5.27
N VAL A 49 -5.19 -5.74 5.53
CA VAL A 49 -5.96 -5.03 4.51
C VAL A 49 -5.15 -3.89 3.90
N ILE A 50 -4.48 -3.09 4.73
CA ILE A 50 -3.59 -2.01 4.25
C ILE A 50 -2.49 -2.62 3.37
N PHE A 51 -1.79 -3.64 3.87
CA PHE A 51 -0.69 -4.26 3.14
C PHE A 51 -1.11 -4.84 1.79
N VAL A 52 -2.21 -5.59 1.75
CA VAL A 52 -2.72 -6.18 0.51
C VAL A 52 -3.12 -5.08 -0.48
N THR A 53 -3.73 -4.00 0.00
CA THR A 53 -4.13 -2.87 -0.85
C THR A 53 -2.90 -2.20 -1.46
N GLU A 54 -1.89 -1.85 -0.65
CA GLU A 54 -0.64 -1.25 -1.11
C GLU A 54 0.11 -2.15 -2.09
N PHE A 55 0.21 -3.44 -1.76
CA PHE A 55 0.86 -4.41 -2.63
C PHE A 55 0.18 -4.50 -4.01
N LEU A 56 -1.15 -4.54 -4.04
CA LEU A 56 -1.91 -4.56 -5.29
C LEU A 56 -1.70 -3.27 -6.09
N VAL A 57 -1.76 -2.10 -5.44
CA VAL A 57 -1.54 -0.81 -6.10
C VAL A 57 -0.16 -0.75 -6.73
N LEU A 58 0.89 -1.10 -5.99
CA LEU A 58 2.26 -1.12 -6.51
C LEU A 58 2.45 -2.14 -7.63
N TYR A 59 1.84 -3.32 -7.51
CA TYR A 59 1.83 -4.35 -8.55
C TYR A 59 1.26 -3.80 -9.86
N PHE A 60 0.08 -3.17 -9.82
CA PHE A 60 -0.57 -2.64 -11.02
C PHE A 60 0.15 -1.42 -11.58
N LEU A 61 0.68 -0.54 -10.72
CA LEU A 61 1.49 0.60 -11.14
C LEU A 61 2.74 0.15 -11.90
N GLN A 62 3.46 -0.85 -11.40
CA GLN A 62 4.63 -1.39 -12.07
C GLN A 62 4.28 -1.87 -13.48
N LYS A 63 3.18 -2.60 -13.63
CA LYS A 63 2.72 -3.10 -14.94
C LYS A 63 2.42 -1.94 -15.90
N LYS A 64 1.66 -0.93 -15.45
CA LYS A 64 1.34 0.25 -16.27
C LYS A 64 2.59 1.04 -16.67
N VAL A 65 3.53 1.26 -15.75
CA VAL A 65 4.78 1.98 -16.04
C VAL A 65 5.60 1.23 -17.10
N LEU A 66 5.70 -0.09 -17.01
CA LEU A 66 6.38 -0.91 -18.02
C LEU A 66 5.70 -0.84 -19.39
N ASP A 67 4.37 -0.86 -19.44
CA ASP A 67 3.62 -0.76 -20.69
C ASP A 67 3.79 0.62 -21.35
N ILE A 68 3.76 1.70 -20.55
CA ILE A 68 4.03 3.07 -21.03
C ILE A 68 5.46 3.18 -21.56
N TYR A 69 6.45 2.67 -20.82
CA TYR A 69 7.85 2.70 -21.23
C TYR A 69 8.07 1.96 -22.56
N ARG A 70 7.46 0.78 -22.74
CA ARG A 70 7.52 0.02 -24.00
C ARG A 70 6.90 0.80 -25.16
N LYS A 71 5.73 1.41 -24.95
CA LYS A 71 5.06 2.22 -25.96
C LYS A 71 5.90 3.44 -26.37
N TRP A 72 6.51 4.12 -25.39
CA TRP A 72 7.39 5.27 -25.63
C TRP A 72 8.65 4.90 -26.41
N LYS A 73 9.29 3.77 -26.06
CA LYS A 73 10.47 3.25 -26.77
C LYS A 73 10.14 2.88 -28.22
N SER A 74 9.01 2.23 -28.46
CA SER A 74 8.56 1.91 -29.83
C SER A 74 8.32 3.16 -30.66
N PHE A 75 7.77 4.23 -30.08
CA PHE A 75 7.53 5.48 -30.80
C PHE A 75 8.83 6.20 -31.21
N HIS A 76 9.88 6.14 -30.38
CA HIS A 76 11.17 6.77 -30.67
C HIS A 76 12.11 5.90 -31.52
N SER A 77 11.83 4.60 -31.64
CA SER A 77 12.61 3.67 -32.48
C SER A 77 12.22 3.72 -33.96
N VAL A 78 11.11 4.38 -34.32
CA VAL A 78 10.55 4.45 -35.68
C VAL A 78 10.86 5.79 -36.36
N ARG A 79 11.53 6.72 -35.67
CA ARG A 79 12.12 7.95 -36.22
C ARG A 79 13.63 7.79 -36.29
#